data_AF-A0A2V7T7W1-F1
#
_entry.id   AF-A0A2V7T7W1-F1
#
_cell.length_a   1.000
_cell.length_b   1.000
_cell.length_c   1.000
_cell.angle_alpha   90.00
_cell.angle_beta   90.00
_cell.angle_gamma   90.00
#
_symmetry.space_group_name_H-M   'P 1'
#
loop_
_entity.id
_entity.type
_entity.pdbx_description
1 polymer ?
#
loop_
_entity_poly.entity_id
_entity_poly.type
_entity_poly.pdbx_seq_one_letter_code
_entity_poly.pdbx_strand_id
1 'polypeptide(L)'
;MRASHLAGSTGYGIACPSCSIGSQYHSGATDWLRSRVFGKVTLRERRTVARLDEAPGKLTATLSDGAKVRADHVILATGYTVDVNKLTMIHPSLRAEIETHRASPILSHWFESSVPGLYFVGLTSLHAFGPLYRFVAGCGAAARRVAKAITRGQVGRSRAVTQPAVAANAAAGLR
;
A
#
# COMPACT_ATOMS: atom_id res chain seq x y z
N MET A 1 -14.28 -6.00 48.04
CA MET A 1 -14.36 -4.52 47.94
C MET A 1 -13.07 -4.04 47.30
N ARG A 2 -12.98 -3.32 46.18
CA ARG A 2 -13.91 -2.71 45.21
C ARG A 2 -13.16 -2.79 43.87
N ALA A 3 -13.78 -3.36 42.84
CA ALA A 3 -13.28 -3.31 41.47
C ALA A 3 -13.70 -1.97 40.86
N SER A 4 -12.73 -1.13 40.48
CA SER A 4 -12.98 0.10 39.74
C SER A 4 -12.72 -0.17 38.26
N HIS A 5 -13.80 -0.54 37.58
CA HIS A 5 -13.87 -0.62 36.13
C HIS A 5 -13.81 0.82 35.59
N LEU A 6 -12.72 1.21 34.93
CA LEU A 6 -12.69 2.36 34.04
C LEU A 6 -12.40 1.86 32.64
N ALA A 7 -13.48 1.50 31.94
CA ALA A 7 -13.50 1.34 30.50
C ALA A 7 -13.35 2.72 29.86
N GLY A 8 -12.11 3.19 29.76
CA GLY A 8 -11.76 4.34 28.92
C GLY A 8 -11.62 3.88 27.49
N SER A 9 -12.69 3.99 26.70
CA SER A 9 -12.62 3.87 25.24
C SER A 9 -11.94 5.12 24.68
N THR A 10 -10.62 5.21 24.80
CA THR A 10 -9.86 6.28 24.15
C THR A 10 -9.59 5.85 22.73
N GLY A 11 -10.46 6.29 21.83
CA GLY A 11 -10.29 6.08 20.40
C GLY A 11 -8.99 6.74 19.94
N TYR A 12 -8.12 5.97 19.29
CA TYR A 12 -6.94 6.51 18.62
C TYR A 12 -6.84 6.02 17.18
N GLY A 13 -6.79 6.98 16.26
CA GLY A 13 -6.58 6.74 14.84
C GLY A 13 -5.11 6.84 14.47
N ILE A 14 -4.67 6.00 13.54
CA ILE A 14 -3.36 6.18 12.89
C ILE A 14 -3.50 7.34 11.91
N ALA A 15 -3.04 8.53 12.31
CA ALA A 15 -2.93 9.65 11.40
C ALA A 15 -1.80 9.34 10.40
N CYS A 16 -2.17 9.08 9.14
CA CYS A 16 -1.24 9.05 8.03
C CYS A 16 -1.10 10.50 7.50
N PRO A 17 -0.01 11.23 7.79
CA PRO A 17 0.13 12.63 7.42
C PRO A 17 0.14 12.87 5.89
N SER A 18 0.34 11.81 5.09
CA SER A 18 0.28 11.86 3.62
C SER A 18 -1.08 11.53 3.02
N CYS A 19 -2.11 11.28 3.84
CA CYS A 19 -3.48 11.06 3.37
C CYS A 19 -4.28 12.36 3.53
N SER A 20 -4.72 12.98 2.42
CA SER A 20 -5.61 14.16 2.44
C SER A 20 -7.03 13.83 2.92
N ILE A 21 -7.31 12.57 3.22
CA ILE A 21 -8.52 12.15 3.94
C ILE A 21 -8.11 12.09 5.42
N GLY A 22 -8.48 13.13 6.18
CA GLY A 22 -8.36 13.20 7.64
C GLY A 22 -9.26 12.22 8.38
N SER A 23 -9.35 10.97 7.93
CA SER A 23 -10.07 9.92 8.62
C SER A 23 -9.21 9.41 9.77
N GLN A 24 -9.64 9.67 10.99
CA GLN A 24 -9.15 8.96 12.17
C GLN A 24 -9.63 7.51 12.08
N TYR A 25 -8.80 6.63 11.54
CA TYR A 25 -9.08 5.20 11.54
C TYR A 25 -8.78 4.62 12.91
N HIS A 26 -9.80 4.54 13.78
CA HIS A 26 -9.71 3.67 14.95
C HIS A 26 -9.45 2.23 14.49
N SER A 27 -8.70 1.47 15.29
CA SER A 27 -8.52 0.04 15.07
C SER A 27 -9.86 -0.68 15.20
N GLY A 28 -10.58 -0.80 14.09
CA GLY A 28 -11.76 -1.64 13.98
C GLY A 28 -11.37 -3.11 13.93
N ALA A 29 -12.21 -3.97 14.49
CA ALA A 29 -12.05 -5.43 14.45
C ALA A 29 -10.78 -6.00 15.13
N THR A 30 -10.24 -5.34 16.16
CA THR A 30 -9.05 -5.80 16.90
C THR A 30 -9.33 -6.30 18.32
N ASP A 31 -10.56 -6.19 18.84
CA ASP A 31 -10.87 -6.56 20.23
C ASP A 31 -10.54 -8.02 20.57
N TRP A 32 -10.66 -8.92 19.59
CA TRP A 32 -10.28 -10.32 19.71
C TRP A 32 -8.78 -10.55 20.03
N LEU A 33 -7.91 -9.56 19.78
CA LEU A 33 -6.48 -9.63 20.12
C LEU A 33 -6.22 -9.34 21.60
N ARG A 34 -7.16 -8.70 22.30
CA ARG A 34 -6.93 -8.16 23.65
C ARG A 34 -6.41 -9.22 24.63
N SER A 35 -7.08 -10.38 24.67
CA SER A 35 -6.69 -11.52 25.52
C SER A 35 -5.40 -12.23 25.09
N ARG A 36 -4.93 -11.97 23.86
CA ARG A 36 -3.71 -12.55 23.29
C ARG A 36 -2.48 -11.68 23.52
N VAL A 37 -2.67 -10.38 23.77
CA VAL A 37 -1.57 -9.40 23.89
C VAL A 37 -1.38 -8.97 25.35
N PHE A 38 -2.46 -8.60 26.04
CA PHE A 38 -2.35 -8.01 27.38
C PHE A 38 -1.81 -9.01 28.39
N GLY A 39 -0.79 -8.59 29.14
CA GLY A 39 -0.06 -9.41 30.10
C GLY A 39 0.92 -10.42 29.50
N LYS A 40 0.98 -10.56 28.16
CA LYS A 40 1.86 -11.52 27.47
C LYS A 40 3.04 -10.87 26.76
N VAL A 41 2.92 -9.59 26.40
CA VAL A 41 4.00 -8.83 25.75
C VAL A 41 4.14 -7.45 26.38
N THR A 42 5.37 -6.92 26.36
CA THR A 42 5.63 -5.54 26.76
C THR A 42 5.14 -4.59 25.68
N LEU A 43 4.08 -3.85 25.97
CA LEU A 43 3.51 -2.88 25.05
C LEU A 43 4.03 -1.48 25.36
N ARG A 44 4.56 -0.79 24.34
CA ARG A 44 4.99 0.62 24.43
C ARG A 44 4.23 1.45 23.39
N GLU A 45 3.10 1.99 23.79
CA GLU A 45 2.24 2.81 22.93
C GLU A 45 2.67 4.28 22.94
N ARG A 46 2.13 5.07 21.99
CA ARG A 46 2.40 6.51 21.86
C ARG A 46 3.91 6.83 21.71
N ARG A 47 4.67 5.86 21.19
CA ARG A 47 6.08 6.00 20.85
C ARG A 47 6.29 5.70 19.37
N THR A 48 7.28 6.34 18.79
CA THR A 48 7.84 5.96 17.48
C THR A 48 9.29 5.55 17.68
N VAL A 49 9.76 4.63 16.84
CA VAL A 49 11.19 4.32 16.76
C VAL A 49 11.84 5.43 15.95
N ALA A 50 12.69 6.24 16.58
CA ALA A 50 13.36 7.37 15.95
C ALA A 50 14.67 6.97 15.28
N ARG A 51 15.36 5.97 15.86
CA ARG A 51 16.65 5.49 15.35
C ARG A 51 16.83 4.01 15.69
N LEU A 52 17.49 3.28 14.80
CA LEU A 52 17.95 1.93 15.03
C LEU A 52 19.46 1.88 14.81
N ASP A 53 20.20 1.49 15.85
CA ASP A 53 21.65 1.33 15.81
C ASP A 53 22.01 -0.15 15.92
N GLU A 54 22.93 -0.60 15.07
CA GLU A 54 23.46 -1.96 15.11
C GLU A 54 24.79 -1.98 15.87
N ALA A 55 24.89 -2.91 16.82
CA ALA A 55 26.13 -3.30 17.49
C ALA A 55 26.37 -4.79 17.24
N PRO A 56 27.59 -5.32 17.41
CA PRO A 56 27.89 -6.73 17.15
C PRO A 56 26.91 -7.68 17.86
N GLY A 57 26.02 -8.30 17.07
CA GLY A 57 25.00 -9.23 17.55
C GLY A 57 23.80 -8.63 18.29
N LYS A 58 23.64 -7.29 18.35
CA LYS A 58 22.49 -6.64 19.02
C LYS A 58 22.05 -5.37 18.33
N LEU A 59 20.73 -5.17 18.27
CA LEU A 59 20.11 -3.93 17.79
C LEU A 59 19.67 -3.07 18.99
N THR A 60 19.89 -1.77 18.91
CA THR A 60 19.38 -0.79 19.88
C THR A 60 18.45 0.19 19.17
N ALA A 61 17.16 0.12 19.49
CA ALA A 61 16.18 1.09 19.05
C ALA A 61 16.11 2.25 20.05
N THR A 62 16.23 3.48 19.55
CA THR A 62 15.94 4.70 20.32
C THR A 62 14.52 5.16 20.00
N LEU A 63 13.70 5.28 21.04
CA LEU A 63 12.32 5.72 20.93
C LEU A 63 12.21 7.25 21.01
N SER A 64 11.05 7.79 20.62
CA SER A 64 10.79 9.24 20.61
C SER A 64 10.87 9.94 21.97
N ASP A 65 10.89 9.19 23.08
CA ASP A 65 11.10 9.71 24.44
C ASP A 65 12.54 9.58 24.93
N GLY A 66 13.46 9.20 24.04
CA GLY A 66 14.86 8.94 24.37
C GLY A 66 15.11 7.58 25.02
N ALA A 67 14.07 6.78 25.30
CA ALA A 67 14.26 5.45 25.84
C ALA A 67 14.96 4.55 24.83
N LYS A 68 15.90 3.72 25.31
CA LYS A 68 16.62 2.75 24.49
C LYS A 68 16.09 1.34 24.75
N VAL A 69 15.82 0.60 23.68
CA VAL A 69 15.36 -0.80 23.72
C VAL A 69 16.37 -1.64 22.96
N ARG A 70 16.89 -2.68 23.62
CA ARG A 70 17.80 -3.65 23.00
C ARG A 70 17.00 -4.88 22.53
N ALA A 71 17.30 -5.37 21.34
CA ALA A 71 16.70 -6.57 20.78
C ALA A 71 17.71 -7.31 19.88
N ASP A 72 17.56 -8.62 19.76
CA ASP A 72 18.35 -9.43 18.83
C ASP A 72 17.78 -9.32 17.40
N HIS A 73 16.46 -9.15 17.28
CA HIS A 73 15.75 -9.01 16.01
C HIS A 73 14.70 -7.90 16.06
N VAL A 74 14.49 -7.23 14.92
CA VAL A 74 13.47 -6.20 14.75
C VAL A 74 12.61 -6.52 13.54
N ILE A 75 11.29 -6.51 13.72
CA ILE A 75 10.31 -6.68 12.64
C ILE A 75 9.63 -5.33 12.40
N LEU A 76 9.73 -4.81 11.17
CA LEU A 76 9.13 -3.55 10.78
C LEU A 76 7.71 -3.77 10.25
N ALA A 77 6.71 -3.57 11.12
CA ALA A 77 5.29 -3.65 10.78
C ALA A 77 4.67 -2.26 10.56
N THR A 78 5.38 -1.35 9.89
CA THR A 78 5.02 0.08 9.76
C THR A 78 4.05 0.39 8.62
N GLY A 79 3.56 -0.63 7.92
CA GLY A 79 2.66 -0.49 6.78
C GLY A 79 3.39 -0.19 5.46
N TYR A 80 2.60 0.12 4.42
CA TYR A 80 3.07 0.35 3.06
C TYR A 80 2.51 1.66 2.49
N THR A 81 3.30 2.31 1.64
CA THR A 81 2.90 3.48 0.85
C THR A 81 2.87 3.09 -0.61
N VAL A 82 1.81 3.49 -1.32
CA VAL A 82 1.69 3.29 -2.76
C VAL A 82 2.64 4.23 -3.48
N ASP A 83 3.46 3.69 -4.39
CA ASP A 83 4.31 4.46 -5.27
C ASP A 83 4.44 3.73 -6.61
N VAL A 84 3.78 4.26 -7.64
CA VAL A 84 3.81 3.70 -9.00
C VAL A 84 5.24 3.67 -9.54
N ASN A 85 6.11 4.60 -9.15
CA ASN A 85 7.49 4.68 -9.64
C ASN A 85 8.35 3.49 -9.19
N LYS A 86 7.95 2.80 -8.11
CA LYS A 86 8.63 1.61 -7.60
C LYS A 86 8.16 0.31 -8.25
N LEU A 87 7.15 0.38 -9.13
CA LEU A 87 6.66 -0.78 -9.88
C LEU A 87 7.59 -1.05 -11.07
N THR A 88 8.66 -1.81 -10.83
CA THR A 88 9.68 -2.14 -11.83
C THR A 88 9.21 -3.06 -12.93
N MET A 89 8.07 -3.75 -12.74
CA MET A 89 7.44 -4.54 -13.80
C MET A 89 6.77 -3.69 -14.88
N ILE A 90 6.57 -2.38 -14.65
CA ILE A 90 6.04 -1.44 -15.64
C ILE A 90 7.21 -0.74 -16.33
N HIS A 91 7.28 -0.84 -17.65
CA HIS A 91 8.35 -0.19 -18.43
C HIS A 91 8.38 1.33 -18.14
N PRO A 92 9.57 1.95 -18.01
CA PRO A 92 9.68 3.36 -17.66
C PRO A 92 8.89 4.32 -18.56
N SER A 93 8.81 4.05 -19.88
CA SER A 93 8.02 4.89 -20.80
C SER A 93 6.53 4.87 -20.47
N LEU A 94 5.95 3.68 -20.29
CA LEU A 94 4.55 3.52 -19.93
C LEU A 94 4.25 4.11 -18.55
N ARG A 95 5.20 3.97 -17.62
CA ARG A 95 5.07 4.51 -16.27
C ARG A 95 5.01 6.04 -16.24
N ALA A 96 5.70 6.70 -17.17
CA ALA A 96 5.67 8.16 -17.30
C ALA A 96 4.32 8.68 -17.82
N GLU A 97 3.53 7.85 -18.51
CA GLU A 97 2.19 8.19 -19.01
C GLU A 97 1.08 8.04 -17.95
N ILE A 98 1.39 7.40 -16.82
CA ILE A 98 0.41 7.20 -15.74
C ILE A 98 0.30 8.49 -14.93
N GLU A 99 -0.88 9.10 -14.95
CA GLU A 99 -1.20 10.23 -14.08
C GLU A 99 -1.26 9.76 -12.63
N THR A 100 -0.58 10.49 -11.74
CA THR A 100 -0.52 10.18 -10.32
C THR A 100 -0.84 11.38 -9.46
N HIS A 101 -1.42 11.10 -8.28
CA HIS A 101 -1.52 12.05 -7.19
C HIS A 101 -0.77 11.46 -5.99
N ARG A 102 0.28 12.15 -5.52
CA ARG A 102 1.19 11.65 -4.46
C ARG A 102 1.76 10.25 -4.76
N ALA A 103 2.18 10.03 -6.00
CA ALA A 103 2.68 8.75 -6.52
C ALA A 103 1.68 7.57 -6.54
N SER A 104 0.41 7.80 -6.15
CA SER A 104 -0.69 6.86 -6.34
C SER A 104 -1.37 7.11 -7.69
N PRO A 105 -1.77 6.07 -8.45
CA PRO A 105 -2.39 6.28 -9.76
C PRO A 105 -3.76 6.94 -9.59
N ILE A 106 -4.09 7.88 -10.47
CA ILE A 106 -5.45 8.41 -10.61
C ILE A 106 -6.25 7.39 -11.42
N LEU A 107 -7.40 6.98 -10.90
CA LEU A 107 -8.20 5.90 -11.49
C LEU A 107 -9.62 6.38 -11.83
N SER A 108 -10.14 5.88 -12.94
CA SER A 108 -11.55 5.96 -13.27
C SER A 108 -12.39 5.11 -12.30
N HIS A 109 -13.72 5.28 -12.32
CA HIS A 109 -14.64 4.44 -11.54
C HIS A 109 -14.60 2.94 -11.88
N TRP A 110 -13.89 2.57 -12.95
CA TRP A 110 -13.64 1.19 -13.39
C TRP A 110 -12.25 0.65 -13.02
N PHE A 111 -11.47 1.35 -12.18
CA PHE A 111 -10.08 1.01 -11.82
C PHE A 111 -9.06 1.19 -12.96
N GLU A 112 -9.43 1.88 -14.02
CA GLU A 112 -8.55 2.15 -15.16
C GLU A 112 -7.72 3.40 -14.90
N SER A 113 -6.43 3.36 -15.23
CA SER A 113 -5.53 4.53 -15.15
C SER A 113 -5.75 5.50 -16.32
N SER A 114 -4.99 6.60 -16.36
CA SER A 114 -4.92 7.49 -17.54
C SER A 114 -4.46 6.78 -18.80
N VAL A 115 -3.68 5.71 -18.66
CA VAL A 115 -3.27 4.84 -19.77
C VAL A 115 -4.39 3.86 -20.09
N PRO A 116 -5.00 3.93 -21.28
CA PRO A 116 -6.12 3.06 -21.61
C PRO A 116 -5.73 1.59 -21.58
N GLY A 117 -6.50 0.76 -20.89
CA GLY A 117 -6.32 -0.70 -20.78
C GLY A 117 -5.38 -1.12 -19.65
N LEU A 118 -4.81 -0.16 -18.93
CA LEU A 118 -4.00 -0.42 -17.75
C LEU A 118 -4.86 -0.18 -16.49
N TYR A 119 -5.09 -1.25 -15.74
CA TYR A 119 -5.94 -1.24 -14.54
C TYR A 119 -5.11 -1.46 -13.28
N PHE A 120 -5.45 -0.76 -12.21
CA PHE A 120 -4.83 -0.91 -10.88
C PHE A 120 -5.86 -1.36 -9.86
N VAL A 121 -5.60 -2.47 -9.18
CA VAL A 121 -6.49 -3.04 -8.15
C VAL A 121 -5.71 -3.32 -6.87
N GLY A 122 -6.42 -3.50 -5.76
CA GLY A 122 -5.80 -3.80 -4.48
C GLY A 122 -5.31 -2.54 -3.78
N LEU A 123 -4.15 -2.64 -3.12
CA LEU A 123 -3.53 -1.53 -2.38
C LEU A 123 -3.30 -0.29 -3.26
N THR A 124 -2.96 -0.45 -4.54
CA THR A 124 -2.73 0.65 -5.48
C THR A 124 -4.00 1.45 -5.83
N SER A 125 -5.18 0.88 -5.57
CA SER A 125 -6.49 1.53 -5.79
C SER A 125 -7.05 2.21 -4.54
N LEU A 126 -6.33 2.12 -3.41
CA LEU A 126 -6.77 2.61 -2.09
C LEU A 126 -7.19 4.08 -2.12
N HIS A 127 -6.41 4.94 -2.80
CA HIS A 127 -6.70 6.38 -2.85
C HIS A 127 -8.00 6.70 -3.59
N ALA A 128 -8.38 5.91 -4.59
CA ALA A 128 -9.56 6.15 -5.40
C ALA A 128 -10.84 5.57 -4.78
N PHE A 129 -10.75 4.41 -4.10
CA PHE A 129 -11.93 3.65 -3.67
C PHE A 129 -12.00 3.36 -2.17
N GLY A 130 -11.00 3.78 -1.40
CA GLY A 130 -10.98 3.67 0.05
C GLY A 130 -10.50 2.31 0.60
N PRO A 131 -10.53 2.16 1.93
CA PRO A 131 -9.79 1.13 2.66
C PRO A 131 -10.23 -0.31 2.41
N LEU A 132 -11.41 -0.56 1.84
CA LEU A 132 -11.86 -1.92 1.57
C LEU A 132 -10.97 -2.62 0.53
N TYR A 133 -10.45 -1.88 -0.45
CA TYR A 133 -9.72 -2.44 -1.58
C TYR A 133 -8.27 -2.81 -1.26
N ARG A 134 -7.75 -2.46 -0.08
CA ARG A 134 -6.47 -3.03 0.41
C ARG A 134 -6.65 -4.38 1.13
N PHE A 135 -7.87 -4.88 1.27
CA PHE A 135 -8.17 -6.15 1.93
C PHE A 135 -8.74 -7.18 0.94
N VAL A 136 -8.60 -8.47 1.30
CA VAL A 136 -9.15 -9.60 0.53
C VAL A 136 -10.66 -9.48 0.32
N ALA A 137 -11.39 -8.93 1.30
CA ALA A 137 -12.82 -8.70 1.20
C ALA A 137 -13.22 -7.82 -0.01
N GLY A 138 -12.36 -6.90 -0.45
CA GLY A 138 -12.60 -6.05 -1.61
C GLY A 138 -12.34 -6.72 -2.96
N CYS A 139 -11.63 -7.86 -2.99
CA CYS A 139 -11.16 -8.48 -4.24
C CYS A 139 -12.31 -8.89 -5.17
N GLY A 140 -13.35 -9.52 -4.64
CA GLY A 140 -14.48 -9.98 -5.46
C GLY A 140 -15.23 -8.83 -6.13
N ALA A 141 -15.39 -7.70 -5.44
CA ALA A 141 -16.04 -6.51 -6.00
C ALA A 141 -15.16 -5.83 -7.06
N ALA A 142 -13.85 -5.70 -6.81
CA ALA A 142 -12.89 -5.16 -7.77
C ALA A 142 -12.84 -6.01 -9.05
N ALA A 143 -12.69 -7.33 -8.90
CA ALA A 143 -12.61 -8.27 -10.03
C ALA A 143 -13.84 -8.18 -10.95
N ARG A 144 -15.06 -8.18 -10.38
CA ARG A 144 -16.29 -8.03 -11.17
C ARG A 144 -16.36 -6.72 -11.93
N ARG A 145 -15.97 -5.60 -11.29
CA ARG A 145 -15.98 -4.28 -11.93
C ARG A 145 -14.96 -4.19 -13.06
N VAL A 146 -13.73 -4.66 -12.84
CA VAL A 146 -12.67 -4.65 -13.86
C VAL A 146 -13.00 -5.58 -15.02
N ALA A 147 -13.50 -6.79 -14.75
CA ALA A 147 -13.92 -7.71 -15.81
C ALA A 147 -15.03 -7.09 -16.69
N LYS A 148 -16.01 -6.43 -16.08
CA LYS A 148 -17.07 -5.69 -16.80
C LYS A 148 -16.51 -4.52 -17.62
N ALA A 149 -15.50 -3.82 -17.11
CA ALA A 149 -14.85 -2.73 -17.84
C ALA A 149 -14.08 -3.25 -19.06
N ILE A 150 -13.27 -4.31 -18.88
CA ILE A 150 -12.48 -4.92 -19.96
C ILE A 150 -13.40 -5.43 -21.08
N THR A 151 -14.44 -6.19 -20.72
CA THR A 151 -15.41 -6.71 -21.70
C THR A 151 -16.13 -5.61 -22.47
N ARG A 152 -16.45 -4.48 -21.82
CA ARG A 152 -17.03 -3.30 -22.51
C ARG A 152 -16.02 -2.59 -23.40
N GLY A 153 -14.78 -2.44 -22.95
CA GLY A 153 -13.71 -1.77 -23.68
C GLY A 153 -13.19 -2.56 -24.89
N GLN A 154 -13.20 -3.89 -24.82
CA GLN A 154 -12.85 -4.78 -25.94
C GLN A 154 -13.79 -4.62 -27.14
N VAL A 155 -15.07 -4.30 -26.88
CA VAL A 155 -16.05 -4.00 -27.94
C VAL A 155 -15.71 -2.69 -28.69
N GLY A 156 -14.97 -1.76 -28.06
CA GLY A 156 -14.51 -0.51 -28.68
C GLY A 156 -13.08 -0.50 -29.23
N ARG A 157 -12.17 -1.34 -28.70
CA ARG A 157 -10.72 -1.34 -29.04
C ARG A 157 -10.29 -2.42 -30.03
N SER A 158 -11.21 -3.19 -30.61
CA SER A 158 -10.90 -4.18 -31.64
C SER A 158 -10.37 -3.59 -32.97
N ARG A 159 -10.12 -2.28 -33.04
CA ARG A 159 -9.37 -1.61 -34.11
C ARG A 159 -8.14 -0.91 -33.54
N ALA A 160 -6.97 -1.26 -34.10
CA ALA A 160 -5.65 -0.66 -33.91
C ALA A 160 -4.82 -1.16 -32.70
N VAL A 161 -4.17 -2.32 -32.92
CA VAL A 161 -2.76 -2.46 -32.58
C VAL A 161 -2.03 -2.70 -33.90
N THR A 162 -1.52 -1.63 -34.52
CA THR A 162 -0.56 -1.76 -35.62
C THR A 162 0.79 -2.03 -34.97
N GLN A 163 1.28 -3.26 -35.02
CA GLN A 163 2.67 -3.55 -34.66
C GLN A 163 3.59 -2.81 -35.65
N PRO A 164 4.58 -2.03 -35.19
CA PRO A 164 5.66 -1.60 -36.08
C PRO A 164 6.46 -2.84 -36.47
N ALA A 165 6.73 -2.99 -37.77
CA ALA A 165 7.58 -4.05 -38.30
C ALA A 165 8.96 -3.96 -37.65
N VAL A 166 9.43 -5.07 -37.08
CA VAL A 166 10.82 -5.23 -36.64
C VAL A 166 11.69 -5.14 -37.89
N ALA A 167 12.38 -4.01 -38.08
CA ALA A 167 13.39 -3.87 -39.12
C ALA A 167 14.60 -4.74 -38.72
N ALA A 168 14.80 -5.84 -39.44
CA ALA A 168 15.97 -6.68 -39.34
C ALA A 168 17.20 -5.92 -39.86
N ASN A 169 18.09 -5.49 -38.97
CA ASN A 169 19.42 -5.05 -39.35
C ASN A 169 20.32 -6.28 -39.49
N ALA A 170 20.41 -6.82 -40.70
CA ALA A 170 21.46 -7.74 -41.12
C ALA A 170 22.14 -7.17 -42.37
N ALA A 171 23.19 -6.37 -42.17
CA ALA A 171 24.35 -6.26 -43.06
C ALA A 171 25.32 -5.15 -42.57
N ALA A 172 26.62 -5.40 -42.75
CA ALA A 172 27.80 -4.55 -42.54
C ALA A 172 28.50 -4.74 -41.17
N GLY A 173 29.69 -5.34 -41.06
CA GLY A 173 30.64 -5.66 -42.13
C GLY A 173 31.69 -6.68 -41.72
N LEU A 174 32.00 -7.55 -42.69
CA LEU A 174 33.36 -8.03 -42.92
C LEU A 174 34.14 -6.90 -43.61
N ARG A 175 35.24 -6.47 -43.02
CA ARG A 175 36.53 -6.16 -43.66
C ARG A 175 37.56 -5.86 -42.59
#